data_AF-A0A1V4D9Y5-F1
#
_entry.id   AF-A0A1V4D9Y5-F1
#
_cell.length_a   1.000
_cell.length_b   1.000
_cell.length_c   1.000
_cell.angle_alpha   90.00
_cell.angle_beta   90.00
_cell.angle_gamma   90.00
#
_symmetry.space_group_name_H-M   'P 1'
#
loop_
_entity.id
_entity.type
_entity.pdbx_description
1 polymer ?
#
loop_
_entity_poly.entity_id
_entity_poly.type
_entity_poly.pdbx_seq_one_letter_code
_entity_poly.pdbx_strand_id
1 'polypeptide(L)'
;MTPEDAASFERTLELGKEIAESLSQSDVLGRWMAHHIGDLITQAENATGAEADGVRREATTAILALWNHRMALPSPAPPLGAFEPVFRALERLSEPQDPWSFYRMFPPGHEPSEDDMVGAPLLRLALGLEETVRGVAGEIVALAAQEAADKEAKWLKLSDHLEEDEQRAARDALLRLARTLETYTDGADGGPAVDAGLPKLIAALQHAESQLAEARRALEDRLPAMPSESEPDGVA
;
A
#
# COMPACT_ATOMS: atom_id res chain seq x y z
N MET A 1 -19.69 23.34 24.80
CA MET A 1 -18.62 22.88 23.88
C MET A 1 -17.28 23.34 24.43
N THR A 2 -16.32 22.43 24.62
CA THR A 2 -14.96 22.83 25.00
C THR A 2 -14.25 23.48 23.80
N PRO A 3 -13.13 24.23 24.00
CA PRO A 3 -12.36 24.78 22.88
C PRO A 3 -11.83 23.71 21.92
N GLU A 4 -11.55 22.51 22.43
CA GLU A 4 -11.09 21.36 21.66
C GLU A 4 -12.21 20.77 20.79
N ASP A 5 -13.40 20.58 21.36
CA ASP A 5 -14.59 20.16 20.62
C ASP A 5 -14.94 21.15 19.48
N ALA A 6 -14.75 22.45 19.74
CA ALA A 6 -14.99 23.50 18.75
C ALA A 6 -14.03 23.40 17.56
N ALA A 7 -12.75 23.19 17.82
CA ALA A 7 -11.74 23.03 16.79
C ALA A 7 -11.95 21.73 15.98
N SER A 8 -12.31 20.64 16.65
CA SER A 8 -12.66 19.37 16.00
C SER A 8 -13.90 19.50 15.11
N PHE A 9 -14.91 20.24 15.57
CA PHE A 9 -16.11 20.55 14.81
C PHE A 9 -15.80 21.33 13.52
N GLU A 10 -15.05 22.44 13.62
CA GLU A 10 -14.65 23.26 12.46
C GLU A 10 -13.88 22.44 11.41
N ARG A 11 -12.92 21.61 11.84
CA ARG A 11 -12.17 20.73 10.94
C ARG A 11 -13.07 19.68 10.27
N THR A 12 -14.08 19.19 11.00
CA THR A 12 -15.06 18.27 10.43
C THR A 12 -15.92 18.95 9.37
N LEU A 13 -16.33 20.21 9.58
CA LEU A 13 -17.02 20.98 8.54
C LEU A 13 -16.14 21.21 7.32
N GLU A 14 -14.85 21.52 7.51
CA GLU A 14 -13.89 21.68 6.41
C GLU A 14 -13.77 20.40 5.57
N LEU A 15 -13.68 19.24 6.22
CA LEU A 15 -13.74 17.94 5.56
C LEU A 15 -15.05 17.78 4.77
N GLY A 16 -16.18 18.11 5.37
CA GLY A 16 -17.51 18.04 4.74
C GLY A 16 -17.63 18.92 3.50
N LYS A 17 -17.09 20.14 3.53
CA LYS A 17 -17.06 21.05 2.37
C LYS A 17 -16.29 20.43 1.21
N GLU A 18 -15.16 19.81 1.49
CA GLU A 18 -14.32 19.19 0.47
C GLU A 18 -14.96 17.93 -0.12
N ILE A 19 -15.63 17.12 0.71
CA ILE A 19 -16.44 15.99 0.23
C ILE A 19 -17.56 16.52 -0.68
N ALA A 20 -18.30 17.55 -0.26
CA ALA A 20 -19.38 18.13 -1.05
C ALA A 20 -18.88 18.68 -2.40
N GLU A 21 -17.74 19.37 -2.41
CA GLU A 21 -17.13 19.86 -3.65
C GLU A 21 -16.79 18.70 -4.60
N SER A 22 -16.19 17.62 -4.09
CA SER A 22 -15.88 16.44 -4.91
C SER A 22 -17.14 15.79 -5.51
N LEU A 23 -18.23 15.72 -4.72
CA LEU A 23 -19.50 15.16 -5.13
C LEU A 23 -20.26 16.07 -6.11
N SER A 24 -20.03 17.38 -6.08
CA SER A 24 -20.69 18.33 -6.99
C SER A 24 -20.38 18.08 -8.47
N GLN A 25 -19.22 17.45 -8.75
CA GLN A 25 -18.73 17.14 -10.09
C GLN A 25 -19.22 15.77 -10.61
N SER A 26 -20.15 15.13 -9.91
CA SER A 26 -20.58 13.75 -10.19
C SER A 26 -21.94 13.65 -10.89
N ASP A 27 -22.55 12.47 -10.80
CA ASP A 27 -23.88 12.18 -11.35
C ASP A 27 -24.99 12.94 -10.60
N VAL A 28 -26.25 12.55 -10.87
CA VAL A 28 -27.40 13.20 -10.22
C VAL A 28 -27.42 12.93 -8.71
N LEU A 29 -27.02 11.72 -8.29
CA LEU A 29 -27.04 11.33 -6.88
C LEU A 29 -25.99 12.10 -6.09
N GLY A 30 -24.74 12.12 -6.55
CA GLY A 30 -23.69 12.82 -5.81
C GLY A 30 -23.90 14.33 -5.77
N ARG A 31 -24.46 14.95 -6.81
CA ARG A 31 -24.88 16.37 -6.73
C ARG A 31 -25.96 16.61 -5.68
N TRP A 32 -26.93 15.71 -5.55
CA TRP A 32 -27.93 15.81 -4.48
C TRP A 32 -27.30 15.67 -3.09
N MET A 33 -26.37 14.72 -2.92
CA MET A 33 -25.62 14.56 -1.68
C MET A 33 -24.77 15.80 -1.35
N ALA A 34 -24.11 16.40 -2.35
CA ALA A 34 -23.34 17.64 -2.19
C ALA A 34 -24.22 18.79 -1.69
N HIS A 35 -25.40 18.98 -2.29
CA HIS A 35 -26.37 19.98 -1.84
C HIS A 35 -26.84 19.73 -0.41
N HIS A 36 -27.23 18.49 -0.09
CA HIS A 36 -27.70 18.15 1.24
C HIS A 36 -26.64 18.41 2.32
N ILE A 37 -25.38 18.03 2.06
CA ILE A 37 -24.27 18.31 2.99
C ILE A 37 -23.98 19.80 3.09
N GLY A 38 -24.00 20.53 1.96
CA GLY A 38 -23.83 21.98 1.96
C GLY A 38 -24.89 22.70 2.79
N ASP A 39 -26.14 22.26 2.72
CA ASP A 39 -27.25 22.80 3.52
C ASP A 39 -27.04 22.52 5.02
N LEU A 40 -26.66 21.29 5.39
CA LEU A 40 -26.36 20.93 6.79
C LEU A 40 -25.19 21.75 7.36
N ILE A 41 -24.11 21.93 6.58
CA ILE A 41 -22.97 22.76 6.97
C ILE A 41 -23.39 24.21 7.19
N THR A 42 -24.14 24.78 6.23
CA THR A 42 -24.62 26.17 6.32
C THR A 42 -25.51 26.37 7.55
N GLN A 43 -26.39 25.42 7.85
CA GLN A 43 -27.23 25.47 9.04
C GLN A 43 -26.38 25.40 10.31
N ALA A 44 -25.40 24.50 10.37
CA ALA A 44 -24.56 24.31 11.54
C ALA A 44 -23.65 25.50 11.86
N GLU A 45 -23.11 26.18 10.83
CA GLU A 45 -22.31 27.41 10.96
C GLU A 45 -23.13 28.59 11.49
N ASN A 46 -24.38 28.70 11.05
CA ASN A 46 -25.27 29.80 11.45
C ASN A 46 -26.09 29.50 12.73
N ALA A 47 -26.02 28.27 13.24
CA ALA A 47 -26.81 27.86 14.38
C ALA A 47 -26.38 28.58 15.67
N THR A 48 -27.36 29.20 16.33
CA THR A 48 -27.19 29.91 17.60
C THR A 48 -28.31 29.53 18.58
N GLY A 49 -28.09 29.75 19.87
CA GLY A 49 -29.10 29.46 20.89
C GLY A 49 -29.24 27.96 21.21
N ALA A 50 -30.40 27.57 21.73
CA ALA A 50 -30.63 26.26 22.34
C ALA A 50 -30.57 25.07 21.37
N GLU A 51 -30.79 25.29 20.07
CA GLU A 51 -30.82 24.24 19.04
C GLU A 51 -29.45 24.00 18.39
N ALA A 52 -28.46 24.87 18.65
CA ALA A 52 -27.17 24.83 17.97
C ALA A 52 -26.43 23.50 18.13
N ASP A 53 -26.45 22.92 19.34
CA ASP A 53 -25.79 21.64 19.60
C ASP A 53 -26.46 20.47 18.85
N GLY A 54 -27.77 20.58 18.56
CA GLY A 54 -28.50 19.58 17.77
C GLY A 54 -28.07 19.60 16.31
N VAL A 55 -28.15 20.78 15.68
CA VAL A 55 -27.82 20.98 14.27
C VAL A 55 -26.35 20.66 13.99
N ARG A 56 -25.44 21.09 14.87
CA ARG A 56 -24.01 20.78 14.73
C ARG A 56 -23.73 19.29 14.79
N ARG A 57 -24.38 18.57 15.71
CA ARG A 57 -24.26 17.11 15.82
C ARG A 57 -24.76 16.43 14.55
N GLU A 58 -25.89 16.84 14.02
CA GLU A 58 -26.45 16.30 12.78
C GLU A 58 -25.48 16.46 11.60
N ALA A 59 -24.95 17.68 11.40
CA ALA A 59 -23.98 17.94 10.35
C ALA A 59 -22.70 17.08 10.51
N THR A 60 -22.14 17.03 11.72
CA THR A 60 -20.97 16.18 12.02
C THR A 60 -21.25 14.71 11.75
N THR A 61 -22.38 14.18 12.21
CA THR A 61 -22.75 12.77 11.99
C THR A 61 -22.89 12.45 10.51
N ALA A 62 -23.54 13.32 9.72
CA ALA A 62 -23.68 13.11 8.28
C ALA A 62 -22.32 13.11 7.55
N ILE A 63 -21.43 14.06 7.89
CA ILE A 63 -20.09 14.14 7.29
C ILE A 63 -19.26 12.90 7.63
N LEU A 64 -19.27 12.46 8.89
CA LEU A 64 -18.52 11.27 9.31
C LEU A 64 -19.07 9.99 8.66
N ALA A 65 -20.38 9.89 8.48
CA ALA A 65 -20.99 8.79 7.75
C ALA A 65 -20.50 8.73 6.30
N LEU A 66 -20.46 9.88 5.60
CA LEU A 66 -19.91 9.94 4.24
C LEU A 66 -18.42 9.60 4.20
N TRP A 67 -17.65 10.10 5.17
CA TRP A 67 -16.23 9.79 5.28
C TRP A 67 -15.98 8.29 5.46
N ASN A 68 -16.74 7.63 6.34
CA ASN A 68 -16.62 6.19 6.57
C ASN A 68 -17.01 5.36 5.33
N HIS A 69 -17.83 5.90 4.45
CA HIS A 69 -18.24 5.29 3.18
C HIS A 69 -17.56 5.90 1.95
N ARG A 70 -16.45 6.62 2.12
CA ARG A 70 -15.79 7.42 1.07
C ARG A 70 -15.48 6.65 -0.22
N MET A 71 -15.10 5.38 -0.12
CA MET A 71 -14.77 4.55 -1.29
C MET A 71 -15.99 4.17 -2.14
N ALA A 72 -17.20 4.24 -1.57
CA ALA A 72 -18.46 3.96 -2.26
C ALA A 72 -19.14 5.25 -2.78
N LEU A 73 -18.52 6.41 -2.57
CA LEU A 73 -19.08 7.67 -3.06
C LEU A 73 -19.10 7.69 -4.59
N PRO A 74 -20.16 8.26 -5.20
CA PRO A 74 -20.23 8.45 -6.64
C PRO A 74 -19.30 9.60 -7.06
N SER A 75 -18.00 9.52 -6.78
CA SER A 75 -17.00 10.51 -7.16
C SER A 75 -16.01 9.88 -8.15
N PRO A 76 -15.57 10.60 -9.20
CA PRO A 76 -14.52 10.11 -10.09
C PRO A 76 -13.17 9.91 -9.36
N ALA A 77 -12.96 10.62 -8.25
CA ALA A 77 -11.79 10.49 -7.39
C ALA A 77 -12.24 10.53 -5.92
N PRO A 78 -12.65 9.39 -5.35
CA PRO A 78 -13.05 9.33 -3.94
C PRO A 78 -11.87 9.66 -3.02
N PRO A 79 -12.12 10.24 -1.84
CA PRO A 79 -11.06 10.51 -0.85
C PRO A 79 -10.25 9.27 -0.52
N LEU A 80 -8.92 9.40 -0.49
CA LEU A 80 -7.96 8.30 -0.26
C LEU A 80 -7.96 7.20 -1.33
N GLY A 81 -8.56 7.45 -2.50
CA GLY A 81 -8.67 6.48 -3.59
C GLY A 81 -7.33 5.98 -4.12
N ALA A 82 -6.25 6.77 -4.04
CA ALA A 82 -4.92 6.34 -4.47
C ALA A 82 -4.34 5.18 -3.63
N PHE A 83 -4.84 4.95 -2.41
CA PHE A 83 -4.40 3.83 -1.57
C PHE A 83 -5.06 2.50 -1.94
N GLU A 84 -6.20 2.51 -2.64
CA GLU A 84 -6.94 1.28 -2.96
C GLU A 84 -6.10 0.26 -3.74
N PRO A 85 -5.37 0.62 -4.81
CA PRO A 85 -4.49 -0.34 -5.50
C PRO A 85 -3.34 -0.84 -4.61
N VAL A 86 -2.85 0.01 -3.70
CA VAL A 86 -1.76 -0.34 -2.77
C VAL A 86 -2.23 -1.37 -1.75
N PHE A 87 -3.41 -1.16 -1.14
CA PHE A 87 -3.99 -2.12 -0.20
C PHE A 87 -4.23 -3.47 -0.87
N ARG A 88 -4.77 -3.50 -2.09
CA ARG A 88 -4.93 -4.76 -2.85
C ARG A 88 -3.61 -5.46 -3.12
N ALA A 89 -2.55 -4.71 -3.46
CA ALA A 89 -1.23 -5.28 -3.66
C ALA A 89 -0.68 -5.89 -2.35
N LEU A 90 -0.89 -5.21 -1.22
CA LEU A 90 -0.47 -5.71 0.09
C LEU A 90 -1.28 -6.91 0.57
N GLU A 91 -2.59 -6.95 0.34
CA GLU A 91 -3.42 -8.13 0.62
C GLU A 91 -2.92 -9.36 -0.14
N ARG A 92 -2.48 -9.17 -1.39
CA ARG A 92 -1.87 -10.23 -2.18
C ARG A 92 -0.50 -10.65 -1.62
N LEU A 93 0.33 -9.68 -1.21
CA LEU A 93 1.67 -9.92 -0.67
C LEU A 93 1.67 -10.47 0.76
N SER A 94 0.58 -10.30 1.51
CA SER A 94 0.40 -10.79 2.87
C SER A 94 -0.16 -12.22 2.96
N GLU A 95 -0.38 -12.89 1.80
CA GLU A 95 -0.62 -14.34 1.74
C GLU A 95 0.46 -15.12 2.52
N PRO A 96 0.19 -16.38 2.94
CA PRO A 96 1.04 -17.12 3.86
C PRO A 96 2.53 -17.07 3.51
N GLN A 97 3.36 -17.01 4.54
CA GLN A 97 4.81 -16.98 4.40
C GLN A 97 5.42 -18.39 4.38
N ASP A 98 4.58 -19.42 4.32
CA ASP A 98 5.06 -20.79 4.18
C ASP A 98 5.79 -20.94 2.83
N PRO A 99 6.89 -21.71 2.77
CA PRO A 99 7.56 -22.01 1.52
C PRO A 99 6.56 -22.46 0.44
N TRP A 100 6.76 -22.00 -0.80
CA TRP A 100 5.97 -22.38 -2.00
C TRP A 100 4.53 -21.88 -2.08
N SER A 101 4.01 -21.28 -1.01
CA SER A 101 2.59 -20.97 -0.89
C SER A 101 2.14 -19.78 -1.76
N PHE A 102 3.03 -18.84 -2.10
CA PHE A 102 2.63 -17.60 -2.78
C PHE A 102 2.38 -17.77 -4.27
N TYR A 103 3.25 -18.52 -4.96
CA TYR A 103 3.02 -18.92 -6.35
C TYR A 103 2.25 -20.24 -6.47
N ARG A 104 2.03 -20.93 -5.34
CA ARG A 104 1.33 -22.23 -5.28
C ARG A 104 1.95 -23.21 -6.27
N MET A 105 3.28 -23.31 -6.25
CA MET A 105 4.04 -24.17 -7.17
C MET A 105 3.67 -25.65 -7.01
N PHE A 106 3.18 -26.02 -5.82
CA PHE A 106 2.73 -27.36 -5.48
C PHE A 106 1.26 -27.34 -5.01
N PRO A 107 0.52 -28.45 -5.20
CA PRO A 107 -0.75 -28.65 -4.51
C PRO A 107 -0.56 -28.62 -2.99
N PRO A 108 -1.55 -28.13 -2.22
CA PRO A 108 -1.47 -28.12 -0.76
C PRO A 108 -1.13 -29.50 -0.19
N GLY A 109 -0.16 -29.56 0.73
CA GLY A 109 0.30 -30.78 1.39
C GLY A 109 1.23 -31.66 0.55
N HIS A 110 1.65 -31.19 -0.63
CA HIS A 110 2.62 -31.87 -1.51
C HIS A 110 3.88 -31.04 -1.72
N GLU A 111 4.08 -30.02 -0.87
CA GLU A 111 5.29 -29.21 -0.85
C GLU A 111 6.50 -30.08 -0.44
N PRO A 112 7.66 -29.91 -1.09
CA PRO A 112 8.87 -30.64 -0.72
C PRO A 112 9.34 -30.23 0.68
N SER A 113 9.70 -31.22 1.50
CA SER A 113 10.31 -31.00 2.81
C SER A 113 11.77 -30.55 2.70
N GLU A 114 12.35 -30.00 3.77
CA GLU A 114 13.78 -29.64 3.82
C GLU A 114 14.70 -30.81 3.41
N ASP A 115 14.34 -32.04 3.78
CA ASP A 115 15.08 -33.25 3.42
C ASP A 115 14.99 -33.55 1.92
N ASP A 116 13.81 -33.39 1.31
CA ASP A 116 13.62 -33.54 -0.15
C ASP A 116 14.44 -32.51 -0.93
N MET A 117 14.63 -31.32 -0.34
CA MET A 117 15.39 -30.23 -0.94
C MET A 117 16.89 -30.55 -1.01
N VAL A 118 17.43 -31.46 -0.19
CA VAL A 118 18.86 -31.85 -0.15
C VAL A 118 19.38 -32.26 -1.52
N GLY A 119 18.62 -33.05 -2.27
CA GLY A 119 18.96 -33.51 -3.62
C GLY A 119 18.45 -32.61 -4.76
N ALA A 120 17.74 -31.52 -4.45
CA ALA A 120 17.01 -30.73 -5.45
C ALA A 120 17.50 -29.26 -5.50
N PRO A 121 18.75 -29.01 -5.96
CA PRO A 121 19.33 -27.67 -5.94
C PRO A 121 18.57 -26.66 -6.82
N LEU A 122 17.90 -27.10 -7.90
CA LEU A 122 17.07 -26.22 -8.72
C LEU A 122 15.78 -25.78 -8.02
N LEU A 123 15.21 -26.65 -7.18
CA LEU A 123 14.07 -26.24 -6.36
C LEU A 123 14.53 -25.22 -5.31
N ARG A 124 15.68 -25.43 -4.65
CA ARG A 124 16.19 -24.45 -3.67
C ARG A 124 16.38 -23.07 -4.29
N LEU A 125 16.92 -23.06 -5.51
CA LEU A 125 17.09 -21.85 -6.29
C LEU A 125 15.74 -21.17 -6.58
N ALA A 126 14.71 -21.92 -6.95
CA ALA A 126 13.37 -21.40 -7.19
C ALA A 126 12.75 -20.77 -5.93
N LEU A 127 12.91 -21.41 -4.75
CA LEU A 127 12.42 -20.90 -3.48
C LEU A 127 13.13 -19.60 -3.06
N GLY A 128 14.46 -19.57 -3.17
CA GLY A 128 15.24 -18.36 -2.86
C GLY A 128 14.91 -17.18 -3.79
N LEU A 129 14.67 -17.48 -5.07
CA LEU A 129 14.22 -16.46 -6.03
C LEU A 129 12.81 -15.94 -5.69
N GLU A 130 11.89 -16.83 -5.29
CA GLU A 130 10.56 -16.43 -4.84
C GLU A 130 10.65 -15.45 -3.66
N GLU A 131 11.41 -15.78 -2.62
CA GLU A 131 11.60 -14.92 -1.44
C GLU A 131 12.19 -13.56 -1.83
N THR A 132 13.23 -13.56 -2.66
CA THR A 132 13.92 -12.36 -3.11
C THR A 132 12.98 -11.43 -3.91
N VAL A 133 12.26 -11.99 -4.89
CA VAL A 133 11.32 -11.22 -5.72
C VAL A 133 10.16 -10.69 -4.89
N ARG A 134 9.65 -11.48 -3.93
CA ARG A 134 8.58 -11.05 -3.02
C ARG A 134 9.03 -9.88 -2.15
N GLY A 135 10.24 -9.94 -1.60
CA GLY A 135 10.82 -8.85 -0.82
C GLY A 135 10.93 -7.55 -1.64
N VAL A 136 11.50 -7.62 -2.84
CA VAL A 136 11.60 -6.46 -3.75
C VAL A 136 10.22 -5.90 -4.12
N ALA A 137 9.26 -6.77 -4.44
CA ALA A 137 7.89 -6.34 -4.74
C ALA A 137 7.25 -5.61 -3.55
N GLY A 138 7.48 -6.09 -2.32
CA GLY A 138 7.02 -5.43 -1.09
C GLY A 138 7.59 -4.02 -0.93
N GLU A 139 8.89 -3.83 -1.16
CA GLU A 139 9.54 -2.51 -1.10
C GLU A 139 8.98 -1.54 -2.16
N ILE A 140 8.75 -2.02 -3.39
CA ILE A 140 8.14 -1.22 -4.46
C ILE A 140 6.71 -0.80 -4.08
N VAL A 141 5.93 -1.72 -3.50
CA VAL A 141 4.56 -1.41 -3.04
C VAL A 141 4.58 -0.42 -1.88
N ALA A 142 5.58 -0.48 -0.98
CA ALA A 142 5.77 0.51 0.07
C ALA A 142 6.06 1.91 -0.51
N LEU A 143 6.88 2.01 -1.55
CA LEU A 143 7.11 3.28 -2.26
C LEU A 143 5.83 3.79 -2.93
N ALA A 144 5.05 2.92 -3.57
CA ALA A 144 3.76 3.28 -4.14
C ALA A 144 2.78 3.82 -3.08
N ALA A 145 2.88 3.33 -1.84
CA ALA A 145 2.11 3.86 -0.72
C ALA A 145 2.55 5.26 -0.28
N GLN A 146 3.85 5.58 -0.37
CA GLN A 146 4.36 6.93 -0.14
C GLN A 146 3.83 7.89 -1.23
N GLU A 147 3.88 7.49 -2.50
CA GLU A 147 3.29 8.28 -3.59
C GLU A 147 1.78 8.50 -3.41
N ALA A 148 1.06 7.47 -2.95
CA ALA A 148 -0.36 7.59 -2.62
C ALA A 148 -0.57 8.58 -1.47
N ALA A 149 0.29 8.56 -0.44
CA ALA A 149 0.21 9.52 0.67
C ALA A 149 0.41 10.97 0.19
N ASP A 150 1.37 11.20 -0.71
CA ASP A 150 1.62 12.52 -1.27
C ASP A 150 0.44 13.01 -2.13
N LYS A 151 -0.11 12.14 -2.97
CA LYS A 151 -1.31 12.46 -3.79
C LYS A 151 -2.52 12.79 -2.93
N GLU A 152 -2.67 12.10 -1.81
CA GLU A 152 -3.83 12.22 -0.92
C GLU A 152 -3.57 13.18 0.26
N ALA A 153 -2.44 13.90 0.28
CA ALA A 153 -1.99 14.72 1.41
C ALA A 153 -3.05 15.69 1.96
N LYS A 154 -3.88 16.25 1.06
CA LYS A 154 -5.03 17.08 1.43
C LYS A 154 -6.01 16.32 2.33
N TRP A 155 -6.45 15.15 1.91
CA TRP A 155 -7.39 14.32 2.66
C TRP A 155 -6.79 13.79 3.96
N LEU A 156 -5.48 13.47 3.94
CA LEU A 156 -4.74 13.10 5.15
C LEU A 156 -4.78 14.22 6.20
N LYS A 157 -4.55 15.46 5.77
CA LYS A 157 -4.60 16.63 6.66
C LYS A 157 -6.00 16.90 7.20
N LEU A 158 -7.02 16.81 6.34
CA LEU A 158 -8.42 17.08 6.71
C LEU A 158 -9.03 16.03 7.66
N SER A 159 -8.47 14.82 7.69
CA SER A 159 -8.94 13.72 8.54
C SER A 159 -8.08 13.49 9.79
N ASP A 160 -7.04 14.29 10.01
CA ASP A 160 -6.05 14.05 11.07
C ASP A 160 -6.63 14.09 12.50
N HIS A 161 -7.75 14.78 12.70
CA HIS A 161 -8.46 14.85 14.00
C HIS A 161 -9.45 13.72 14.25
N LEU A 162 -9.65 12.79 13.29
CA LEU A 162 -10.61 11.70 13.42
C LEU A 162 -9.97 10.46 14.07
N GLU A 163 -10.47 10.03 15.23
CA GLU A 163 -9.88 8.91 16.00
C GLU A 163 -10.30 7.51 15.53
N GLU A 164 -11.45 7.35 14.86
CA GLU A 164 -12.09 6.03 14.57
C GLU A 164 -12.04 5.59 13.10
N ASP A 165 -10.98 5.93 12.35
CA ASP A 165 -10.89 5.53 10.95
C ASP A 165 -9.98 4.31 10.76
N GLU A 166 -10.57 3.12 10.59
CA GLU A 166 -9.84 1.85 10.38
C GLU A 166 -8.91 1.89 9.16
N GLN A 167 -9.35 2.55 8.08
CA GLN A 167 -8.54 2.72 6.89
C GLN A 167 -7.38 3.70 7.13
N ARG A 168 -7.55 4.70 8.00
CA ARG A 168 -6.44 5.51 8.52
C ARG A 168 -5.50 4.67 9.38
N ALA A 169 -5.99 3.82 10.26
CA ALA A 169 -5.13 2.94 11.07
C ALA A 169 -4.31 1.98 10.18
N ALA A 170 -4.94 1.40 9.15
CA ALA A 170 -4.30 0.56 8.15
C ALA A 170 -3.25 1.34 7.33
N ARG A 171 -3.57 2.56 6.88
CA ARG A 171 -2.63 3.49 6.24
C ARG A 171 -1.45 3.82 7.15
N ASP A 172 -1.69 4.19 8.40
CA ASP A 172 -0.66 4.59 9.34
C ASP A 172 0.22 3.40 9.73
N ALA A 173 -0.34 2.18 9.78
CA ALA A 173 0.44 0.94 9.90
C ALA A 173 1.32 0.73 8.66
N LEU A 174 0.81 0.98 7.46
CA LEU A 174 1.55 0.87 6.20
C LEU A 174 2.70 1.90 6.13
N LEU A 175 2.43 3.16 6.44
CA LEU A 175 3.45 4.22 6.50
C LEU A 175 4.46 3.99 7.63
N ARG A 176 4.08 3.30 8.72
CA ARG A 176 5.01 2.86 9.76
C ARG A 176 5.85 1.68 9.30
N LEU A 177 5.27 0.72 8.58
CA LEU A 177 6.00 -0.40 7.96
C LEU A 177 7.04 0.15 6.98
N ALA A 178 6.65 1.04 6.08
CA ALA A 178 7.56 1.71 5.14
C ALA A 178 8.71 2.42 5.88
N ARG A 179 8.43 3.14 6.97
CA ARG A 179 9.45 3.79 7.81
C ARG A 179 10.32 2.83 8.64
N THR A 180 9.76 1.72 9.10
CA THR A 180 10.52 0.70 9.86
C THR A 180 11.45 -0.07 8.94
N LEU A 181 11.02 -0.27 7.69
CA LEU A 181 11.89 -0.74 6.61
C LEU A 181 13.03 0.26 6.32
N GLU A 182 12.87 1.56 6.58
CA GLU A 182 13.95 2.57 6.50
C GLU A 182 14.87 2.58 7.74
N THR A 183 14.39 2.25 8.96
CA THR A 183 15.17 2.38 10.20
C THR A 183 15.86 1.11 10.70
N TYR A 184 15.56 -0.08 10.15
CA TYR A 184 16.25 -1.32 10.54
C TYR A 184 17.70 -1.43 10.00
N THR A 185 18.20 -0.40 9.30
CA THR A 185 19.60 -0.32 8.86
C THR A 185 20.45 0.69 9.62
N ASP A 186 19.95 1.33 10.69
CA ASP A 186 20.80 2.20 11.52
C ASP A 186 21.54 1.40 12.60
N GLY A 187 22.55 0.68 12.12
CA GLY A 187 23.75 0.38 12.87
C GLY A 187 24.94 1.09 12.25
N ALA A 188 24.81 2.36 11.82
CA ALA A 188 25.95 3.27 11.54
C ALA A 188 25.45 4.68 11.16
N ASP A 189 25.64 5.62 12.09
CA ASP A 189 25.80 7.07 11.92
C ASP A 189 24.74 7.86 11.12
N GLY A 190 23.74 8.36 11.85
CA GLY A 190 23.59 9.80 12.14
C GLY A 190 23.70 10.80 10.97
N GLY A 191 22.69 10.82 10.09
CA GLY A 191 22.43 11.89 9.12
C GLY A 191 20.93 12.16 8.94
N PRO A 192 20.51 13.37 8.49
CA PRO A 192 19.10 13.75 8.45
C PRO A 192 18.30 12.86 7.50
N ALA A 193 17.25 12.24 8.04
CA ALA A 193 16.34 11.29 7.40
C ALA A 193 15.47 11.94 6.32
N VAL A 194 16.08 12.24 5.17
CA VAL A 194 15.38 12.43 3.91
C VAL A 194 16.03 11.45 2.93
N ASP A 195 15.23 10.63 2.26
CA ASP A 195 15.63 9.82 1.09
C ASP A 195 16.33 8.46 1.31
N ALA A 196 16.07 7.73 2.41
CA ALA A 196 16.63 6.38 2.62
C ALA A 196 15.91 5.25 1.84
N GLY A 197 14.67 5.46 1.39
CA GLY A 197 13.86 4.43 0.72
C GLY A 197 14.36 4.02 -0.67
N LEU A 198 14.74 5.00 -1.50
CA LEU A 198 15.26 4.73 -2.86
C LEU A 198 16.61 3.99 -2.86
N PRO A 199 17.61 4.36 -2.04
CA PRO A 199 18.83 3.58 -1.88
C PRO A 199 18.60 2.12 -1.44
N LYS A 200 17.63 1.89 -0.54
CA LYS A 200 17.28 0.53 -0.11
C LYS A 200 16.64 -0.28 -1.23
N LEU A 201 15.72 0.31 -1.98
CA LEU A 201 15.14 -0.32 -3.16
C LEU A 201 16.22 -0.68 -4.20
N ILE A 202 17.16 0.23 -4.42
CA ILE A 202 18.32 -0.02 -5.30
C ILE A 202 19.15 -1.19 -4.77
N ALA A 203 19.43 -1.26 -3.47
CA ALA A 203 20.17 -2.37 -2.86
C ALA A 203 19.42 -3.71 -2.96
N ALA A 204 18.10 -3.71 -2.74
CA ALA A 204 17.25 -4.89 -2.88
C ALA A 204 17.20 -5.37 -4.35
N LEU A 205 17.12 -4.45 -5.31
CA LEU A 205 17.21 -4.75 -6.73
C LEU A 205 18.58 -5.33 -7.10
N GLN A 206 19.67 -4.75 -6.61
CA GLN A 206 21.03 -5.27 -6.84
C GLN A 206 21.22 -6.66 -6.25
N HIS A 207 20.64 -6.92 -5.07
CA HIS A 207 20.63 -8.25 -4.48
C HIS A 207 19.86 -9.24 -5.37
N ALA A 208 18.67 -8.86 -5.84
CA ALA A 208 17.88 -9.67 -6.77
C ALA A 208 18.60 -9.94 -8.10
N GLU A 209 19.28 -8.93 -8.67
CA GLU A 209 20.12 -9.09 -9.86
C GLU A 209 21.25 -10.10 -9.62
N SER A 210 21.90 -10.04 -8.45
CA SER A 210 22.96 -10.96 -8.08
C SER A 210 22.45 -12.41 -7.97
N GLN A 211 21.29 -12.61 -7.33
CA GLN A 211 20.64 -13.91 -7.23
C GLN A 211 20.21 -14.46 -8.59
N LEU A 212 19.65 -13.61 -9.47
CA LEU A 212 19.31 -13.99 -10.84
C LEU A 212 20.55 -14.35 -11.68
N ALA A 213 21.66 -13.63 -11.50
CA ALA A 213 22.91 -13.94 -12.17
C ALA A 213 23.52 -15.27 -11.71
N GLU A 214 23.44 -15.57 -10.41
CA GLU A 214 23.84 -16.87 -9.86
C GLU A 214 22.95 -18.00 -10.37
N ALA A 215 21.63 -17.79 -10.38
CA ALA A 215 20.66 -18.72 -10.96
C ALA A 215 20.97 -19.03 -12.43
N ARG A 216 21.26 -18.00 -13.23
CA ARG A 216 21.63 -18.15 -14.63
C ARG A 216 22.91 -18.99 -14.77
N ARG A 217 23.97 -18.68 -14.02
CA ARG A 217 25.23 -19.45 -14.05
C ARG A 217 25.01 -20.93 -13.70
N ALA A 218 24.22 -21.21 -12.67
CA ALA A 218 23.91 -22.58 -12.25
C ALA A 218 23.17 -23.38 -13.34
N LEU A 219 22.38 -22.70 -14.19
CA LEU A 219 21.73 -23.31 -15.35
C LEU A 219 22.68 -23.45 -16.55
N GLU A 220 23.53 -22.47 -16.80
CA GLU A 220 24.55 -22.50 -17.85
C GLU A 220 25.57 -23.64 -17.63
N ASP A 221 26.02 -23.86 -16.40
CA ASP A 221 26.95 -24.96 -16.04
C ASP A 221 26.35 -26.36 -16.27
N ARG A 222 25.01 -26.45 -16.41
CA ARG A 222 24.28 -27.68 -16.69
C ARG A 222 24.01 -27.90 -18.17
N LEU A 223 24.34 -26.93 -19.02
CA LEU A 223 24.23 -27.09 -20.47
C LEU A 223 25.23 -28.19 -20.88
N PRO A 224 24.81 -29.24 -21.61
CA PRO A 224 25.77 -30.23 -22.10
C PRO A 224 26.82 -29.52 -22.95
N ALA A 225 28.10 -29.86 -22.75
CA ALA A 225 29.15 -29.47 -23.67
C ALA A 225 28.72 -29.96 -25.05
N MET A 226 28.40 -29.03 -25.96
CA MET A 226 28.20 -29.34 -27.37
C MET A 226 29.42 -30.16 -27.81
N PRO A 227 29.26 -31.41 -28.26
CA PRO A 227 30.41 -32.18 -28.72
C PRO A 227 31.03 -31.37 -29.86
N SER A 228 32.27 -30.90 -29.63
CA SER A 228 33.10 -30.34 -30.69
C SER A 228 33.06 -31.35 -31.82
N GLU A 229 32.57 -30.93 -32.99
CA GLU A 229 32.59 -31.74 -34.21
C GLU A 229 34.00 -32.33 -34.31
N SER A 230 34.07 -33.63 -34.07
CA SER A 230 35.28 -34.38 -34.24
C SER A 230 35.41 -34.51 -35.75
N GLU A 231 36.21 -33.63 -36.37
CA GLU A 231 36.66 -33.87 -37.73
C GLU A 231 37.22 -35.30 -37.78
N PRO A 232 36.67 -36.19 -38.62
CA PRO A 232 37.16 -37.55 -38.68
C PRO A 232 38.55 -37.52 -39.31
N ASP A 233 39.54 -37.79 -38.47
CA ASP A 233 40.87 -38.23 -38.86
C ASP A 233 40.72 -39.50 -39.72
N GLY A 234 41.14 -39.43 -40.98
CA GLY A 234 41.80 -40.57 -41.61
C GLY A 234 41.25 -41.11 -42.93
N VAL A 235 42.07 -40.88 -43.97
CA VAL A 235 42.59 -41.87 -44.94
C VAL A 235 41.64 -42.46 -45.98
N ALA A 236 41.81 -42.02 -47.24
CA ALA A 236 42.29 -42.86 -48.36
C ALA A 236 42.87 -41.99 -49.48
#